data_AF-A0A5B8T0E7-F1
#
_entry.id   AF-A0A5B8T0E7-F1
#
_cell.length_a   1.000
_cell.length_b   1.000
_cell.length_c   1.000
_cell.angle_alpha   90.00
_cell.angle_beta   90.00
_cell.angle_gamma   90.00
#
_symmetry.space_group_name_H-M   'P 1'
#
loop_
_entity.id
_entity.type
_entity.pdbx_description
1 polymer ?
#
loop_
_entity_poly.entity_id
_entity_poly.type
_entity_poly.pdbx_seq_one_letter_code
_entity_poly.pdbx_strand_id
1 'polypeptide(L)'
;MTIDFLTKTRFGPQANEVFKMSANDFENIVDMGSTGFIEKVNDYITSFQSRQLPRLQELKRYYLADNNIKYRDTGRDKDRADNRIASDWAKYITALILKKWTIFIQSVK
;
A
#
# COMPACT_ATOMS: atom_id res chain seq x y z
N MET A 1 11.40 16.65 -23.13
CA MET A 1 10.75 16.17 -21.90
C MET A 1 11.65 15.07 -21.33
N THR A 2 12.39 15.35 -20.26
CA THR A 2 13.32 14.40 -19.64
C THR A 2 12.52 13.44 -18.76
N ILE A 3 12.44 12.18 -19.15
CA ILE A 3 11.81 11.14 -18.32
C ILE A 3 12.83 10.72 -17.27
N ASP A 4 12.66 11.27 -16.08
CA ASP A 4 13.53 11.00 -14.94
C ASP A 4 13.03 9.78 -14.17
N PHE A 5 13.25 8.61 -14.77
CA PHE A 5 12.88 7.33 -14.20
C PHE A 5 13.90 6.98 -13.11
N LEU A 6 13.46 6.97 -11.83
CA LEU A 6 14.18 6.61 -10.60
C LEU A 6 14.70 7.75 -9.70
N THR A 7 14.48 9.03 -9.98
CA THR A 7 14.98 10.12 -9.10
C THR A 7 14.07 10.48 -7.93
N LYS A 8 12.85 9.96 -7.88
CA LYS A 8 11.90 10.20 -6.80
C LYS A 8 11.61 8.93 -6.02
N THR A 9 11.46 9.05 -4.70
CA THR A 9 10.88 7.99 -3.88
C THR A 9 9.45 7.73 -4.36
N ARG A 10 9.18 6.49 -4.76
CA ARG A 10 7.89 6.07 -5.32
C ARG A 10 6.71 6.37 -4.41
N PHE A 11 6.93 6.26 -3.11
CA PHE A 11 5.97 6.62 -2.07
C PHE A 11 6.56 7.71 -1.17
N GLY A 12 5.69 8.46 -0.51
CA GLY A 12 6.12 9.42 0.51
C GLY A 12 6.84 8.72 1.67
N PRO A 13 7.69 9.44 2.43
CA PRO A 13 8.46 8.86 3.54
C PRO A 13 7.56 8.22 4.62
N GLN A 14 6.33 8.71 4.74
CA GLN A 14 5.34 8.26 5.72
C GLN A 14 4.47 7.10 5.22
N ALA A 15 4.67 6.61 4.00
CA ALA A 15 3.76 5.66 3.36
C ALA A 15 3.79 4.24 3.94
N ASN A 16 4.54 4.00 5.02
CA ASN A 16 4.54 2.74 5.78
C ASN A 16 4.68 2.99 7.30
N GLU A 17 4.25 4.16 7.78
CA GLU A 17 4.18 4.44 9.21
C GLU A 17 3.22 3.46 9.92
N VAL A 18 3.62 3.02 11.11
CA VAL A 18 2.78 2.18 11.97
C VAL A 18 1.94 3.10 12.84
N PHE A 19 0.63 3.06 12.65
CA PHE A 19 -0.30 3.79 13.52
C PHE A 19 -0.42 3.08 14.86
N LYS A 20 -0.14 3.82 15.93
CA LYS A 20 -0.32 3.39 17.31
C LYS A 20 -0.87 4.55 18.12
N MET A 21 -1.80 4.25 19.01
CA MET A 21 -2.22 5.16 20.06
C MET A 21 -1.39 4.84 21.31
N SER A 22 -1.01 5.86 22.09
CA SER A 22 -0.34 5.61 23.36
C SER A 22 -1.33 4.99 24.36
N ALA A 23 -0.85 4.14 25.27
CA ALA A 23 -1.71 3.51 26.27
C ALA A 23 -2.37 4.57 27.17
N ASN A 24 -1.61 5.60 27.56
CA ASN A 24 -2.13 6.70 28.36
C ASN A 24 -3.24 7.48 27.63
N ASP A 25 -3.08 7.78 26.34
CA ASP A 25 -4.14 8.46 25.57
C ASP A 25 -5.40 7.58 25.50
N PHE A 26 -5.24 6.27 25.41
CA PHE A 26 -6.34 5.33 25.38
C PHE A 26 -7.08 5.24 26.72
N GLU A 27 -6.35 5.15 27.83
CA GLU A 27 -6.91 5.08 29.18
C GLU A 27 -7.65 6.35 29.58
N ASN A 28 -7.26 7.51 29.04
CA ASN A 28 -7.93 8.78 29.26
C ASN A 28 -9.23 8.95 28.44
N ILE A 29 -9.58 7.99 27.57
CA ILE A 29 -10.86 7.99 26.87
C ILE A 29 -11.95 7.51 27.85
N VAL A 30 -12.75 8.45 28.32
CA VAL A 30 -13.87 8.17 29.24
C VAL A 30 -15.03 7.46 28.52
N ASP A 31 -15.26 7.80 27.24
CA ASP A 31 -16.31 7.20 26.40
C ASP A 31 -15.86 7.16 24.93
N MET A 32 -16.15 6.05 24.24
CA MET A 32 -15.94 5.91 22.79
C MET A 32 -16.90 6.79 21.97
N GLY A 33 -17.99 7.28 22.57
CA GLY A 33 -18.84 8.32 21.98
C GLY A 33 -18.34 9.75 22.20
N SER A 34 -17.28 9.94 22.99
CA SER A 34 -16.78 11.27 23.32
C SER A 34 -16.19 11.99 22.11
N THR A 35 -16.34 13.32 22.08
CA THR A 35 -15.79 14.16 21.01
C THR A 35 -14.29 13.94 20.82
N GLY A 36 -13.54 13.81 21.92
CA GLY A 36 -12.09 13.60 21.87
C GLY A 36 -11.69 12.28 21.21
N PHE A 37 -12.45 11.19 21.43
CA PHE A 37 -12.19 9.94 20.72
C PHE A 37 -12.54 10.03 19.23
N ILE A 38 -13.68 10.64 18.91
CA ILE A 38 -14.13 10.84 17.53
C ILE A 38 -13.10 11.65 16.73
N GLU A 39 -12.52 12.70 17.34
CA GLU A 39 -11.43 13.49 16.74
C GLU A 39 -10.21 12.61 16.43
N LYS A 40 -9.75 11.78 17.39
CA LYS A 40 -8.61 10.86 17.16
C LYS A 40 -8.88 9.86 16.04
N VAL A 41 -10.11 9.33 15.96
CA VAL A 41 -10.50 8.43 14.88
C VAL A 41 -10.49 9.15 13.54
N ASN A 42 -11.01 10.38 13.47
CA ASN A 42 -10.99 11.18 12.24
C ASN A 42 -9.57 11.53 11.79
N ASP A 43 -8.68 11.87 12.73
CA ASP A 43 -7.26 12.11 12.45
C ASP A 43 -6.58 10.87 11.87
N TYR A 44 -6.86 9.70 12.45
CA TYR A 44 -6.37 8.42 11.94
C TYR A 44 -6.88 8.15 10.53
N ILE A 45 -8.19 8.28 10.29
CA ILE A 45 -8.80 8.06 8.97
C ILE A 45 -8.17 8.97 7.93
N THR A 46 -8.06 10.27 8.24
CA THR A 46 -7.49 11.28 7.35
C THR A 46 -6.02 10.99 7.02
N SER A 47 -5.25 10.63 8.05
CA SER A 47 -3.83 10.27 7.89
C SER A 47 -3.65 8.98 7.10
N PHE A 48 -4.51 7.98 7.33
CA PHE A 48 -4.48 6.72 6.60
C PHE A 48 -4.82 6.92 5.12
N GLN A 49 -5.88 7.67 4.82
CA GLN A 49 -6.32 7.96 3.46
C GLN A 49 -5.26 8.74 2.66
N SER A 50 -4.59 9.71 3.29
CA SER A 50 -3.57 10.52 2.62
C SER A 50 -2.23 9.80 2.47
N ARG A 51 -1.78 9.05 3.50
CA ARG A 51 -0.42 8.51 3.57
C ARG A 51 -0.30 7.04 3.17
N GLN A 52 -1.25 6.19 3.57
CA GLN A 52 -1.15 4.73 3.36
C GLN A 52 -1.95 4.24 2.16
N LEU A 53 -3.17 4.75 1.99
CA LEU A 53 -4.12 4.25 1.00
C LEU A 53 -3.56 4.24 -0.43
N PRO A 54 -2.85 5.28 -0.92
CA PRO A 54 -2.31 5.28 -2.29
C PRO A 54 -1.34 4.12 -2.53
N ARG A 55 -0.46 3.85 -1.56
CA ARG A 55 0.49 2.73 -1.62
C ARG A 55 -0.24 1.40 -1.66
N LEU A 56 -1.22 1.20 -0.79
CA LEU A 56 -1.97 -0.07 -0.72
C LEU A 56 -2.77 -0.33 -2.00
N GLN A 57 -3.36 0.71 -2.58
CA GLN A 57 -4.05 0.61 -3.86
C GLN A 57 -3.08 0.22 -4.99
N GLU A 58 -1.90 0.84 -5.05
CA GLU A 58 -0.88 0.45 -6.04
C GLU A 58 -0.41 -0.99 -5.82
N LEU A 59 -0.10 -1.40 -4.59
CA LEU A 59 0.30 -2.78 -4.28
C LEU A 59 -0.78 -3.80 -4.65
N LYS A 60 -2.07 -3.48 -4.40
CA LYS A 60 -3.20 -4.31 -4.84
C LYS A 60 -3.24 -4.44 -6.36
N ARG A 61 -3.02 -3.35 -7.10
CA ARG A 61 -2.96 -3.39 -8.57
C ARG A 61 -1.84 -4.30 -9.05
N TYR A 62 -0.65 -4.19 -8.44
CA TYR A 62 0.48 -5.07 -8.76
C TYR A 62 0.19 -6.54 -8.46
N TYR A 63 -0.52 -6.84 -7.37
CA TYR A 63 -0.98 -8.19 -7.06
C TYR A 63 -1.95 -8.75 -8.12
N LEU A 64 -2.78 -7.90 -8.73
CA LEU A 64 -3.71 -8.23 -9.80
C LEU A 64 -3.09 -8.17 -11.21
N ALA A 65 -1.75 -8.13 -11.31
CA ALA A 65 -1.03 -7.98 -12.56
C ALA A 65 -1.39 -6.70 -13.34
N ASP A 66 -1.90 -5.67 -12.65
CA ASP A 66 -2.20 -4.37 -13.21
C ASP A 66 -1.06 -3.37 -12.96
N ASN A 67 0.07 -3.62 -13.63
CA ASN A 67 1.30 -2.89 -13.40
C ASN A 67 1.39 -1.61 -14.25
N ASN A 68 2.25 -0.67 -13.84
CA ASN A 68 2.44 0.60 -14.53
C ASN A 68 2.92 0.45 -15.99
N ILE A 69 3.48 -0.71 -16.38
CA ILE A 69 3.84 -1.01 -17.78
C ILE A 69 2.63 -0.93 -18.73
N LYS A 70 1.42 -1.22 -18.22
CA LYS A 70 0.17 -1.12 -18.98
C LYS A 70 -0.23 0.31 -19.30
N TYR A 71 0.28 1.29 -18.56
CA TYR A 71 -0.09 2.70 -18.64
C TYR A 71 1.06 3.60 -19.09
N ARG A 72 2.25 3.03 -19.29
CA ARG A 72 3.41 3.78 -19.75
C ARG A 72 3.14 4.31 -21.16
N ASP A 73 3.23 5.62 -21.33
CA ASP A 73 3.29 6.21 -22.65
C ASP A 73 4.62 5.82 -23.30
N THR A 74 4.53 5.17 -24.46
CA THR A 74 5.70 4.69 -25.18
C THR A 74 6.10 5.61 -26.33
N GLY A 75 5.29 6.65 -26.63
CA GLY A 75 5.50 7.53 -27.78
C GLY A 75 5.59 6.78 -29.11
N ARG A 76 5.11 5.54 -29.16
CA ARG A 76 5.19 4.68 -30.34
C ARG A 76 4.00 4.91 -31.26
N ASP A 77 4.27 4.74 -32.54
CA ASP A 77 3.28 4.79 -33.59
C ASP A 77 2.16 3.74 -33.38
N LYS A 78 0.93 4.11 -33.73
CA LYS A 78 -0.30 3.31 -33.56
C LYS A 78 -0.24 1.96 -34.30
N ASP A 79 0.59 1.88 -35.34
CA ASP A 79 0.69 0.71 -36.22
C ASP A 79 1.77 -0.28 -35.75
N ARG A 80 2.48 0.00 -34.64
CA ARG A 80 3.49 -0.89 -34.06
C ARG A 80 2.93 -1.67 -32.88
N ALA A 81 3.30 -2.94 -32.78
CA ALA A 81 2.98 -3.77 -31.62
C ALA A 81 3.56 -3.15 -30.33
N ASP A 82 2.71 -3.00 -29.31
CA ASP A 82 3.12 -2.52 -27.98
C ASP A 82 2.88 -3.61 -26.93
N ASN A 83 3.85 -4.52 -26.80
CA ASN A 83 3.79 -5.61 -25.84
C ASN A 83 3.92 -5.06 -24.40
N ARG A 84 2.84 -5.14 -23.62
CA ARG A 84 2.76 -4.69 -22.22
C ARG A 84 2.46 -5.87 -21.28
N ILE A 85 3.31 -6.89 -21.32
CA ILE A 85 3.18 -8.07 -20.45
C ILE A 85 3.50 -7.65 -19.02
N ALA A 86 2.49 -7.71 -18.15
CA ALA A 86 2.66 -7.51 -16.72
C ALA A 86 3.11 -8.81 -16.06
N SER A 87 4.06 -8.70 -15.13
CA SER A 87 4.57 -9.86 -14.40
C SER A 87 3.81 -10.10 -13.11
N ASP A 88 3.54 -11.38 -12.81
CA ASP A 88 2.82 -11.85 -11.61
C ASP A 88 3.69 -11.92 -10.33
N TRP A 89 4.83 -11.24 -10.31
CA TRP A 89 5.80 -11.31 -9.20
C TRP A 89 5.18 -10.93 -7.85
N ALA A 90 4.37 -9.87 -7.82
CA ALA A 90 3.74 -9.42 -6.58
C ALA A 90 2.81 -10.49 -5.99
N LYS A 91 2.03 -11.17 -6.84
CA LYS A 91 1.17 -12.28 -6.43
C LYS A 91 1.98 -13.46 -5.92
N TYR A 92 3.03 -13.86 -6.64
CA TYR A 92 3.90 -14.96 -6.25
C TYR A 92 4.55 -14.74 -4.88
N ILE A 93 5.17 -13.57 -4.66
CA ILE A 93 5.83 -13.24 -3.39
C ILE A 93 4.83 -13.24 -2.24
N THR A 94 3.65 -12.65 -2.45
CA THR A 94 2.60 -12.59 -1.43
C THR A 94 2.12 -13.98 -1.03
N ALA A 95 1.87 -14.85 -2.01
CA ALA A 95 1.44 -16.23 -1.76
C ALA A 95 2.52 -17.05 -1.03
N LEU A 96 3.79 -16.87 -1.40
CA LEU A 96 4.92 -17.55 -0.76
C LEU A 96 5.05 -17.16 0.72
N ILE A 97 4.99 -15.86 1.04
CA ILE A 97 5.09 -15.35 2.41
C ILE A 97 3.92 -15.87 3.26
N LEU A 98 2.69 -15.80 2.73
CA LEU A 98 1.51 -16.32 3.42
C LEU A 98 1.65 -17.81 3.73
N LYS A 99 2.07 -18.61 2.76
CA LYS A 99 2.27 -20.05 2.95
C LYS A 99 3.31 -20.35 4.02
N LYS A 100 4.43 -19.62 4.04
CA LYS A 100 5.47 -19.77 5.05
C LYS A 100 4.97 -19.43 6.46
N TRP A 101 4.19 -18.36 6.59
CA TRP A 101 3.57 -17.97 7.86
C TRP A 101 2.57 -19.00 8.36
N THR A 102 1.73 -19.56 7.48
CA THR A 102 0.78 -20.63 7.86
C THR A 102 1.50 -21.86 8.40
N ILE A 103 2.59 -22.29 7.74
CA ILE A 103 3.41 -23.42 8.20
C ILE A 103 4.03 -23.11 9.56
N PHE A 104 4.57 -21.90 9.74
CA PHE A 104 5.16 -21.50 11.02
C PHE A 104 4.14 -21.53 12.17
N ILE A 105 2.94 -20.96 11.96
CA ILE A 105 1.87 -20.99 12.97
C ILE A 105 1.45 -22.42 13.30
N GLN A 106 1.41 -23.32 12.31
CA GLN A 106 1.09 -24.73 12.52
C GLN A 106 2.19 -25.49 13.27
N SER A 107 3.46 -25.10 13.15
CA SER A 107 4.58 -25.75 13.85
C SER A 107 4.78 -25.33 15.30
N VAL A 108 4.17 -24.21 15.70
CA VAL A 108 4.27 -23.65 17.07
C VAL A 108 3.04 -24.04 17.92
N LYS A 109 2.07 -24.74 17.34
CA LYS A 109 0.96 -25.39 18.03
C LYS A 109 1.24 -26.88 18.20
#